data_AF-A0A948GHK5-F1
#
_entry.id   AF-A0A948GHK5-F1
#
_cell.length_a   1.000
_cell.length_b   1.000
_cell.length_c   1.000
_cell.angle_alpha   90.00
_cell.angle_beta   90.00
_cell.angle_gamma   90.00
#
_symmetry.space_group_name_H-M   'P 1'
#
loop_
_entity.id
_entity.type
_entity.pdbx_description
1 polymer ?
#
loop_
_entity_poly.entity_id
_entity_poly.type
_entity_poly.pdbx_seq_one_letter_code
_entity_poly.pdbx_strand_id
1 'polypeptide(L)'
;MATNTATQDSDDLEALFDSIISANASAPKPAAAAANAPLDTNDGEPTKVINQIGHMARVLHDTLRELGLNKEIEKAAASIPDARDRLNYVATLTQQAAERVLNATEAAQPVVEKLGSEAQHLAKQWDLLFEKKLDVQQFKDLVTQTHAYLHQTPKQTKATNDRLMEIMMAQDFQDLTGQVIKKIIEVTQNMEQQLLALLLENAPASVKAEIDKGLLNGPVVKAEGRTDVVTSQDQVDDLLESLGF
;
A
#
# COMPACT_ATOMS: atom_id res chain seq x y z
N MET A 1 -3.44 33.07 7.68
CA MET A 1 -4.81 32.53 7.68
C MET A 1 -4.90 31.54 6.53
N ALA A 2 -4.67 30.26 6.80
CA ALA A 2 -4.72 29.20 5.80
C ALA A 2 -5.36 27.97 6.44
N THR A 3 -6.68 27.95 6.43
CA THR A 3 -7.59 26.84 6.77
C THR A 3 -8.82 27.14 5.93
N ASN A 4 -9.28 26.31 4.99
CA ASN A 4 -10.16 25.18 5.31
C ASN A 4 -10.58 24.47 4.01
N THR A 5 -9.66 24.13 3.09
CA THR A 5 -10.03 23.51 1.79
C THR A 5 -10.33 22.01 1.90
N ALA A 6 -9.62 21.28 2.78
CA ALA A 6 -9.79 19.82 2.90
C ALA A 6 -11.15 19.40 3.51
N THR A 7 -11.72 20.26 4.36
CA THR A 7 -13.02 20.02 5.03
C THR A 7 -14.19 20.26 4.07
N GLN A 8 -14.01 21.18 3.13
CA GLN A 8 -15.03 21.55 2.16
C GLN A 8 -15.18 20.49 1.05
N ASP A 9 -14.07 19.86 0.64
CA ASP A 9 -14.10 18.73 -0.29
C ASP A 9 -14.77 17.48 0.31
N SER A 10 -14.70 17.29 1.64
CA SER A 10 -15.36 16.18 2.32
C SER A 10 -16.88 16.36 2.36
N ASP A 11 -17.34 17.57 2.67
CA ASP A 11 -18.76 17.90 2.75
C ASP A 11 -19.44 17.81 1.37
N ASP A 12 -18.74 18.24 0.31
CA ASP A 12 -19.23 18.18 -1.07
C ASP A 12 -19.35 16.73 -1.58
N LEU A 13 -18.44 15.84 -1.16
CA LEU A 13 -18.52 14.41 -1.49
C LEU A 13 -19.67 13.71 -0.76
N GLU A 14 -19.93 14.06 0.50
CA GLU A 14 -21.04 13.50 1.28
C GLU A 14 -22.40 13.90 0.70
N ALA A 15 -22.53 15.16 0.24
CA ALA A 15 -23.72 15.65 -0.47
C ALA A 15 -23.97 14.92 -1.81
N LEU A 16 -22.91 14.58 -2.55
CA LEU A 16 -23.02 13.80 -3.78
C LEU A 16 -23.49 12.36 -3.50
N PHE A 17 -23.00 11.74 -2.42
CA PHE A 17 -23.44 10.40 -2.01
C PHE A 17 -24.92 10.37 -1.61
N ASP A 18 -25.40 11.34 -0.84
CA ASP A 18 -26.81 11.45 -0.47
C ASP A 18 -27.72 11.71 -1.68
N SER A 19 -27.24 12.46 -2.68
CA SER A 19 -27.97 12.66 -3.93
C SER A 19 -28.12 11.37 -4.75
N ILE A 20 -27.13 10.48 -4.72
CA ILE A 20 -27.19 9.19 -5.42
C ILE A 20 -28.14 8.21 -4.70
N ILE A 21 -28.13 8.20 -3.37
CA ILE A 21 -29.00 7.33 -2.56
C ILE A 21 -30.47 7.76 -2.72
N SER A 22 -30.75 9.06 -2.72
CA SER A 22 -32.12 9.59 -2.94
C SER A 22 -32.63 9.37 -4.37
N ALA A 23 -31.75 9.45 -5.38
CA ALA A 23 -32.09 9.10 -6.75
C ALA A 23 -32.48 7.62 -6.90
N ASN A 24 -31.82 6.72 -6.15
CA ASN A 24 -32.07 5.28 -6.22
C ASN A 24 -33.26 4.82 -5.35
N ALA A 25 -33.60 5.57 -4.29
CA ALA A 25 -34.76 5.29 -3.44
C ALA A 25 -36.11 5.66 -4.09
N SER A 26 -36.07 6.38 -5.22
CA SER A 26 -37.25 6.87 -5.94
C SER A 26 -37.76 5.92 -7.04
N ALA A 27 -37.14 4.74 -7.21
CA ALA A 27 -37.58 3.75 -8.19
C ALA A 27 -38.90 3.08 -7.73
N PRO A 28 -40.01 3.16 -8.50
CA PRO A 28 -41.26 2.51 -8.11
C PRO A 28 -41.13 0.98 -8.25
N LYS A 29 -41.56 0.27 -7.22
CA LYS A 29 -41.73 -1.19 -7.19
C LYS A 29 -42.74 -1.63 -8.27
N PRO A 30 -42.47 -2.63 -9.13
CA PRO A 30 -43.43 -3.03 -10.15
C PRO A 30 -44.57 -3.83 -9.51
N ALA A 31 -45.78 -3.28 -9.55
CA ALA A 31 -47.02 -3.98 -9.23
C ALA A 31 -47.59 -4.63 -10.50
N ALA A 32 -48.01 -5.88 -10.39
CA ALA A 32 -48.65 -6.65 -11.44
C ALA A 32 -50.07 -6.13 -11.74
N ALA A 33 -50.38 -5.84 -13.01
CA ALA A 33 -51.63 -6.23 -13.71
C ALA A 33 -51.70 -5.65 -15.13
N ALA A 34 -52.30 -6.44 -16.02
CA ALA A 34 -52.44 -6.30 -17.47
C ALA A 34 -53.17 -5.03 -17.99
N ALA A 35 -52.79 -4.57 -19.19
CA ALA A 35 -53.69 -4.39 -20.36
C ALA A 35 -52.93 -3.80 -21.57
N ASN A 36 -53.36 -4.22 -22.77
CA ASN A 36 -52.76 -3.97 -24.08
C ASN A 36 -52.83 -2.51 -24.56
N ALA A 37 -51.74 -1.97 -25.13
CA ALA A 37 -51.71 -1.10 -26.31
C ALA A 37 -50.25 -0.90 -26.80
N PRO A 38 -49.98 -0.88 -28.12
CA PRO A 38 -48.62 -0.82 -28.66
C PRO A 38 -48.14 0.63 -28.75
N LEU A 39 -46.92 0.89 -28.27
CA LEU A 39 -46.20 2.14 -28.49
C LEU A 39 -44.86 1.81 -29.14
N ASP A 40 -44.82 2.02 -30.46
CA ASP A 40 -43.59 2.18 -31.23
C ASP A 40 -42.90 3.48 -30.81
N THR A 41 -41.75 3.40 -30.14
CA THR A 41 -40.72 4.45 -30.18
C THR A 41 -39.34 3.83 -29.94
N ASN A 42 -38.59 3.61 -31.02
CA ASN A 42 -37.15 3.84 -31.19
C ASN A 42 -36.13 3.59 -30.04
N ASP A 43 -36.36 2.64 -29.12
CA ASP A 43 -35.39 2.20 -28.09
C ASP A 43 -34.55 1.00 -28.56
N GLY A 44 -34.19 0.98 -29.85
CA GLY A 44 -33.65 -0.19 -30.53
C GLY A 44 -32.16 -0.44 -30.27
N GLU A 45 -31.31 0.58 -30.26
CA GLU A 45 -29.86 0.35 -30.29
C GLU A 45 -29.20 0.15 -28.92
N PRO A 46 -29.42 1.00 -27.90
CA PRO A 46 -28.80 0.82 -26.58
C PRO A 46 -29.29 -0.48 -25.93
N THR A 47 -30.58 -0.78 -26.06
CA THR A 47 -31.21 -1.98 -25.51
C THR A 47 -30.74 -3.25 -26.23
N LYS A 48 -30.51 -3.20 -27.55
CA LYS A 48 -29.89 -4.33 -28.28
C LYS A 48 -28.44 -4.53 -27.86
N VAL A 49 -27.66 -3.47 -27.69
CA VAL A 49 -26.25 -3.55 -27.25
C VAL A 49 -26.17 -4.11 -25.83
N ILE A 50 -27.01 -3.64 -24.90
CA ILE A 50 -27.09 -4.16 -23.53
C ILE A 50 -27.55 -5.62 -23.52
N ASN A 51 -28.54 -5.99 -24.34
CA ASN A 51 -28.98 -7.39 -24.48
C ASN A 51 -27.90 -8.28 -25.09
N GLN A 52 -27.13 -7.78 -26.06
CA GLN A 52 -26.02 -8.49 -26.68
C GLN A 52 -24.88 -8.71 -25.68
N ILE A 53 -24.53 -7.69 -24.90
CA ILE A 53 -23.54 -7.79 -23.81
C ILE A 53 -24.03 -8.78 -22.74
N GLY A 54 -25.32 -8.73 -22.37
CA GLY A 54 -25.91 -9.69 -21.44
C GLY A 54 -25.92 -11.13 -21.96
N HIS A 55 -26.14 -11.32 -23.27
CA HIS A 55 -26.08 -12.64 -23.90
C HIS A 55 -24.64 -13.15 -23.98
N MET A 56 -23.67 -12.31 -24.37
CA MET A 56 -22.25 -12.67 -24.37
C MET A 56 -21.75 -12.98 -22.95
N ALA A 57 -22.16 -12.22 -21.94
CA ALA A 57 -21.83 -12.49 -20.54
C ALA A 57 -22.42 -13.82 -20.05
N ARG A 58 -23.66 -14.17 -20.46
CA ARG A 58 -24.24 -15.49 -20.18
C ARG A 58 -23.53 -16.63 -20.90
N VAL A 59 -23.24 -16.49 -22.19
CA VAL A 59 -22.51 -17.51 -22.95
C VAL A 59 -21.11 -17.71 -22.36
N LEU A 60 -20.41 -16.63 -22.01
CA LEU A 60 -19.13 -16.70 -21.29
C LEU A 60 -19.30 -17.40 -19.94
N HIS A 61 -20.32 -17.06 -19.17
CA HIS A 61 -20.58 -17.68 -17.87
C HIS A 61 -20.92 -19.18 -17.99
N ASP A 62 -21.78 -19.54 -18.93
CA ASP A 62 -22.23 -20.93 -19.16
C ASP A 62 -21.08 -21.78 -19.72
N THR A 63 -20.22 -21.22 -20.60
CA THR A 63 -19.00 -21.90 -21.08
C THR A 63 -17.96 -22.06 -19.99
N LEU A 64 -17.69 -21.04 -19.17
CA LEU A 64 -16.81 -21.14 -17.99
C LEU A 64 -17.34 -22.17 -16.97
N ARG A 65 -18.65 -22.32 -16.87
CA ARG A 65 -19.32 -23.30 -16.02
C ARG A 65 -19.26 -24.73 -16.58
N GLU A 66 -19.49 -24.90 -17.89
CA GLU A 66 -19.36 -26.20 -18.57
C GLU A 66 -17.93 -26.72 -18.58
N LEU A 67 -16.95 -25.82 -18.63
CA LEU A 67 -15.52 -26.14 -18.59
C LEU A 67 -14.99 -26.42 -17.17
N GLY A 68 -15.81 -26.29 -16.12
CA GLY A 68 -15.37 -26.51 -14.73
C GLY A 68 -14.49 -25.40 -14.13
N LEU A 69 -14.17 -24.37 -14.92
CA LEU A 69 -13.24 -23.27 -14.61
C LEU A 69 -13.80 -22.28 -13.58
N ASN A 70 -15.12 -22.29 -13.39
CA ASN A 70 -15.81 -21.32 -12.55
C ASN A 70 -15.28 -21.31 -11.12
N LYS A 71 -14.94 -22.47 -10.54
CA LYS A 71 -14.50 -22.58 -9.14
C LYS A 71 -13.08 -22.06 -8.90
N GLU A 72 -12.15 -22.28 -9.83
CA GLU A 72 -10.75 -21.82 -9.65
C GLU A 72 -10.63 -20.32 -9.93
N ILE A 73 -11.31 -19.82 -10.96
CA ILE A 73 -11.37 -18.38 -11.25
C ILE A 73 -12.10 -17.63 -10.12
N GLU A 74 -13.21 -18.18 -9.60
CA GLU A 74 -13.93 -17.60 -8.47
C GLU A 74 -13.06 -17.55 -7.21
N LYS A 75 -12.25 -18.58 -6.95
CA LYS A 75 -11.33 -18.63 -5.81
C LYS A 75 -10.16 -17.64 -5.95
N ALA A 76 -9.58 -17.53 -7.15
CA ALA A 76 -8.56 -16.54 -7.47
C ALA A 76 -9.11 -15.11 -7.33
N ALA A 77 -10.27 -14.82 -7.93
CA ALA A 77 -10.94 -13.53 -7.85
C ALA A 77 -11.33 -13.16 -6.40
N ALA A 78 -11.72 -14.15 -5.58
CA ALA A 78 -12.03 -13.93 -4.17
C ALA A 78 -10.82 -13.53 -3.32
N SER A 79 -9.58 -13.79 -3.78
CA SER A 79 -8.35 -13.45 -3.04
C SER A 79 -7.85 -12.01 -3.28
N ILE A 80 -8.28 -11.38 -4.38
CA ILE A 80 -7.88 -10.02 -4.76
C ILE A 80 -8.34 -8.97 -3.72
N PRO A 81 -9.58 -8.99 -3.20
CA PRO A 81 -9.99 -8.07 -2.15
C PRO A 81 -9.14 -8.17 -0.87
N ASP A 82 -8.81 -9.40 -0.43
CA ASP A 82 -7.94 -9.62 0.75
C ASP A 82 -6.53 -9.05 0.53
N ALA A 83 -5.93 -9.29 -0.64
CA ALA A 83 -4.63 -8.71 -0.99
C ALA A 83 -4.67 -7.17 -1.00
N ARG A 84 -5.74 -6.57 -1.53
CA ARG A 84 -5.94 -5.12 -1.54
C ARG A 84 -6.07 -4.56 -0.12
N ASP A 85 -6.85 -5.20 0.74
CA ASP A 85 -7.03 -4.77 2.13
C ASP A 85 -5.73 -4.87 2.92
N ARG A 86 -4.92 -5.90 2.66
CA ARG A 86 -3.56 -6.04 3.20
C ARG A 86 -2.63 -4.93 2.73
N LEU A 87 -2.64 -4.59 1.44
CA LEU A 87 -1.84 -3.48 0.91
C LEU A 87 -2.26 -2.14 1.50
N ASN A 88 -3.56 -1.89 1.65
CA ASN A 88 -4.07 -0.71 2.34
C ASN A 88 -3.60 -0.65 3.79
N TYR A 89 -3.63 -1.78 4.50
CA TYR A 89 -3.11 -1.88 5.86
C TYR A 89 -1.61 -1.54 5.94
N VAL A 90 -0.81 -2.02 4.99
CA VAL A 90 0.62 -1.66 4.86
C VAL A 90 0.80 -0.16 4.66
N ALA A 91 0.01 0.45 3.77
CA ALA A 91 0.06 1.88 3.52
C ALA A 91 -0.26 2.69 4.79
N THR A 92 -1.33 2.31 5.51
CA THR A 92 -1.71 2.95 6.78
C THR A 92 -0.61 2.83 7.85
N LEU A 93 -0.05 1.63 8.05
CA LEU A 93 1.04 1.43 9.02
C LEU A 93 2.27 2.27 8.66
N THR A 94 2.62 2.32 7.38
CA THR A 94 3.77 3.09 6.89
C THR A 94 3.58 4.59 7.13
N GLN A 95 2.37 5.11 6.88
CA GLN A 95 2.03 6.50 7.16
C GLN A 95 2.14 6.83 8.66
N GLN A 96 1.57 5.98 9.52
CA GLN A 96 1.63 6.17 10.97
C GLN A 96 3.07 6.14 11.50
N ALA A 97 3.90 5.22 10.99
CA ALA A 97 5.30 5.16 11.38
C ALA A 97 6.06 6.41 10.94
N ALA A 98 5.87 6.86 9.69
CA ALA A 98 6.48 8.08 9.18
C ALA A 98 6.08 9.31 10.01
N GLU A 99 4.80 9.44 10.36
CA GLU A 99 4.30 10.53 11.20
C GLU A 99 4.92 10.50 12.60
N ARG A 100 5.01 9.33 13.24
CA ARG A 100 5.67 9.20 14.55
C ARG A 100 7.14 9.57 14.50
N VAL A 101 7.87 9.13 13.48
CA VAL A 101 9.30 9.46 13.29
C VAL A 101 9.48 10.97 13.06
N LEU A 102 8.63 11.58 12.23
CA LEU A 102 8.68 13.01 11.96
C LEU A 102 8.42 13.81 13.23
N ASN A 103 7.34 13.52 13.95
CA ASN A 103 6.97 14.19 15.20
C ASN A 103 8.08 14.09 16.26
N ALA A 104 8.67 12.91 16.43
CA ALA A 104 9.77 12.71 17.37
C ALA A 104 11.03 13.49 16.96
N THR A 105 11.31 13.55 15.65
CA THR A 105 12.44 14.32 15.10
C THR A 105 12.24 15.84 15.29
N GLU A 106 11.06 16.36 14.95
CA GLU A 106 10.68 17.76 15.15
C GLU A 106 10.73 18.17 16.62
N ALA A 107 10.35 17.28 17.54
CA ALA A 107 10.45 17.53 18.97
C ALA A 107 11.90 17.48 19.50
N ALA A 108 12.79 16.68 18.89
CA ALA A 108 14.18 16.52 19.31
C ALA A 108 15.08 17.66 18.83
N GLN A 109 14.87 18.16 17.60
CA GLN A 109 15.67 19.22 16.98
C GLN A 109 15.88 20.46 17.89
N PRO A 110 14.83 21.12 18.43
CA PRO A 110 15.02 22.32 19.24
C PRO A 110 15.79 22.05 20.55
N VAL A 111 15.71 20.82 21.08
CA VAL A 111 16.46 20.44 22.28
C VAL A 111 17.96 20.36 21.97
N VAL A 112 18.31 19.72 20.86
CA VAL A 112 19.71 19.58 20.41
C VAL A 112 20.29 20.94 20.00
N GLU A 113 19.54 21.76 19.28
CA GLU A 113 19.96 23.11 18.87
C GLU A 113 20.18 24.01 20.09
N LYS A 114 19.28 23.96 21.08
CA LYS A 114 19.45 24.68 22.34
C LYS A 114 20.70 24.23 23.10
N LEU A 115 20.91 22.92 23.22
CA LEU A 115 22.07 22.36 23.91
C LEU A 115 23.39 22.79 23.26
N GLY A 116 23.46 22.79 21.92
CA GLY A 116 24.62 23.21 21.15
C GLY A 116 24.87 24.73 21.21
N SER A 117 23.82 25.54 21.05
CA SER A 117 23.94 27.01 21.09
C SER A 117 24.32 27.53 22.47
N GLU A 118 23.74 26.98 23.55
CA GLU A 118 24.13 27.32 24.93
C GLU A 118 25.59 26.92 25.20
N ALA A 119 26.02 25.74 24.75
CA ALA A 119 27.41 25.30 24.89
C ALA A 119 28.39 26.24 24.17
N GLN A 120 28.09 26.60 22.91
CA GLN A 120 28.92 27.53 22.12
C GLN A 120 28.97 28.92 22.74
N HIS A 121 27.83 29.41 23.26
CA HIS A 121 27.78 30.70 23.95
C HIS A 121 28.67 30.67 25.20
N LEU A 122 28.54 29.66 26.05
CA LEU A 122 29.37 29.51 27.25
C LEU A 122 30.85 29.39 26.91
N ALA A 123 31.21 28.58 25.90
CA ALA A 123 32.59 28.43 25.47
C ALA A 123 33.23 29.78 25.09
N LYS A 124 32.54 30.60 24.29
CA LYS A 124 33.02 31.95 23.93
C LYS A 124 33.22 32.86 25.14
N GLN A 125 32.32 32.79 26.13
CA GLN A 125 32.45 33.58 27.36
C GLN A 125 33.64 33.11 28.21
N TRP A 126 33.90 31.80 28.26
CA TRP A 126 35.08 31.23 28.90
C TRP A 126 36.37 31.66 28.19
N ASP A 127 36.39 31.70 26.84
CA ASP A 127 37.55 32.20 26.09
C ASP A 127 37.88 33.66 26.45
N LEU A 128 36.86 34.52 26.52
CA LEU A 128 37.04 35.92 26.93
C LEU A 128 37.59 36.05 28.37
N LEU A 129 37.22 35.14 29.27
CA LEU A 129 37.80 35.08 30.62
C LEU A 129 39.29 34.76 30.58
N PHE A 130 39.69 33.75 29.79
CA PHE A 130 41.09 33.36 29.65
C PHE A 130 41.94 34.43 28.94
N GLU A 131 41.33 35.21 28.05
CA GLU A 131 41.93 36.40 27.45
C GLU A 131 41.97 37.62 28.38
N LYS A 132 41.49 37.49 29.63
CA LYS A 132 41.41 38.56 30.64
C LYS A 132 40.56 39.75 30.20
N LYS A 133 39.52 39.50 29.39
CA LYS A 133 38.59 40.50 28.85
C LYS A 133 37.26 40.58 29.61
N LEU A 134 37.07 39.78 30.66
CA LEU A 134 35.86 39.78 31.50
C LEU A 134 36.06 40.60 32.78
N ASP A 135 35.01 41.32 33.18
CA ASP A 135 34.92 41.92 34.51
C ASP A 135 34.39 40.92 35.57
N VAL A 136 34.41 41.34 36.84
CA VAL A 136 34.00 40.51 37.99
C VAL A 136 32.52 40.15 37.95
N GLN A 137 31.65 41.04 37.45
CA GLN A 137 30.21 40.77 37.37
C GLN A 137 29.92 39.77 36.27
N GLN A 138 30.50 39.97 35.07
CA GLN A 138 30.41 39.03 33.96
C GLN A 138 30.94 37.65 34.33
N PHE A 139 32.01 37.56 35.14
CA PHE A 139 32.52 36.29 35.64
C PHE A 139 31.50 35.57 36.55
N LYS A 140 30.87 36.27 37.49
CA LYS A 140 29.83 35.68 38.35
C LYS A 140 28.64 35.18 37.53
N ASP A 141 28.24 35.94 36.52
CA ASP A 141 27.16 35.56 35.62
C ASP A 141 27.55 34.33 34.78
N LEU A 142 28.78 34.27 34.26
CA LEU A 142 29.30 33.11 33.53
C LEU A 142 29.31 31.84 34.38
N VAL A 143 29.77 31.92 35.63
CA VAL A 143 29.76 30.77 36.56
C VAL A 143 28.32 30.30 36.83
N THR A 144 27.40 31.24 37.06
CA THR A 144 25.99 30.92 37.31
C THR A 144 25.33 30.27 36.09
N GLN A 145 25.57 30.81 34.89
CA GLN A 145 25.05 30.25 33.63
C GLN A 145 25.66 28.87 33.34
N THR A 146 26.96 28.69 33.55
CA THR A 146 27.63 27.40 33.38
C THR A 146 27.07 26.35 34.35
N HIS A 147 26.89 26.71 35.62
CA HIS A 147 26.28 25.83 36.61
C HIS A 147 24.85 25.43 36.20
N ALA A 148 24.01 26.40 35.79
CA ALA A 148 22.66 26.13 35.33
C ALA A 148 22.63 25.20 34.09
N TYR A 149 23.50 25.45 33.12
CA TYR A 149 23.64 24.61 31.93
C TYR A 149 24.01 23.16 32.27
N LEU A 150 24.98 22.95 33.18
CA LEU A 150 25.39 21.62 33.62
C LEU A 150 24.26 20.85 34.33
N HIS A 151 23.38 21.54 35.06
CA HIS A 151 22.19 20.92 35.67
C HIS A 151 21.05 20.66 34.68
N GLN A 152 20.97 21.44 33.61
CA GLN A 152 19.94 21.30 32.57
C GLN A 152 20.31 20.24 31.51
N THR A 153 21.60 20.06 31.24
CA THR A 153 22.14 19.14 30.22
C THR A 153 21.61 17.71 30.36
N PRO A 154 21.58 17.07 31.56
CA PRO A 154 21.03 15.72 31.69
C PRO A 154 19.55 15.62 31.35
N LYS A 155 18.76 16.67 31.65
CA LYS A 155 17.32 16.71 31.35
C LYS A 155 17.08 16.81 29.84
N GLN A 156 17.83 17.68 29.17
CA GLN A 156 17.76 17.82 27.71
C GLN A 156 18.23 16.54 27.01
N THR A 157 19.36 15.96 27.45
CA THR A 157 19.88 14.70 26.89
C THR A 157 18.89 13.55 27.07
N LYS A 158 18.25 13.45 28.24
CA LYS A 158 17.21 12.45 28.49
C LYS A 158 16.02 12.66 27.55
N ALA A 159 15.53 13.90 27.43
CA ALA A 159 14.42 14.21 26.53
C ALA A 159 14.74 13.85 25.07
N THR A 160 15.97 14.12 24.59
CA THR A 160 16.41 13.69 23.25
C THR A 160 16.45 12.17 23.13
N ASN A 161 16.97 11.46 24.14
CA ASN A 161 17.02 10.00 24.12
C ASN A 161 15.62 9.38 24.09
N ASP A 162 14.66 9.95 24.83
CA ASP A 162 13.27 9.49 24.81
C ASP A 162 12.67 9.62 23.39
N ARG A 163 12.99 10.70 22.64
CA ARG A 163 12.60 10.83 21.22
C ARG A 163 13.27 9.83 20.30
N LEU A 164 14.56 9.51 20.53
CA LEU A 164 15.24 8.46 19.77
C LEU A 164 14.61 7.08 20.01
N MET A 165 14.16 6.80 21.23
CA MET A 165 13.42 5.58 21.56
C MET A 165 12.04 5.55 20.90
N GLU A 166 11.34 6.70 20.81
CA GLU A 166 10.09 6.80 20.05
C GLU A 166 10.29 6.51 18.56
N ILE A 167 11.38 7.02 17.96
CA ILE A 167 11.76 6.71 16.57
C ILE A 167 12.04 5.22 16.40
N MET A 168 12.77 4.61 17.34
CA MET A 168 13.06 3.17 17.30
C MET A 168 11.79 2.33 17.40
N MET A 169 10.90 2.62 18.35
CA MET A 169 9.62 1.91 18.48
C MET A 169 8.70 2.13 17.27
N ALA A 170 8.78 3.30 16.61
CA ALA A 170 8.02 3.54 15.40
C ALA A 170 8.47 2.63 14.25
N GLN A 171 9.68 2.06 14.28
CA GLN A 171 10.22 1.15 13.26
C GLN A 171 9.64 -0.27 13.31
N ASP A 172 8.96 -0.66 14.38
CA ASP A 172 8.28 -1.96 14.49
C ASP A 172 7.27 -2.21 13.35
N PHE A 173 6.81 -1.15 12.66
CA PHE A 173 6.02 -1.28 11.44
C PHE A 173 6.72 -2.08 10.35
N GLN A 174 8.05 -2.07 10.27
CA GLN A 174 8.80 -2.77 9.24
C GLN A 174 8.59 -4.29 9.33
N ASP A 175 8.55 -4.85 10.54
CA ASP A 175 8.32 -6.28 10.73
C ASP A 175 6.88 -6.65 10.32
N LEU A 176 5.90 -5.88 10.80
CA LEU A 176 4.49 -6.10 10.49
C LEU A 176 4.20 -5.95 8.99
N THR A 177 4.74 -4.91 8.35
CA THR A 177 4.57 -4.70 6.91
C THR A 177 5.29 -5.78 6.10
N GLY A 178 6.49 -6.22 6.52
CA GLY A 178 7.20 -7.33 5.89
C GLY A 178 6.41 -8.64 5.93
N GLN A 179 5.80 -8.97 7.07
CA GLN A 179 4.94 -10.15 7.19
C GLN A 179 3.70 -10.06 6.27
N VAL A 180 3.09 -8.88 6.15
CA VAL A 180 1.91 -8.68 5.31
C VAL A 180 2.27 -8.75 3.82
N ILE A 181 3.38 -8.12 3.40
CA ILE A 181 3.90 -8.20 2.04
C ILE A 181 4.19 -9.65 1.66
N LYS A 182 4.82 -10.43 2.55
CA LYS A 182 5.07 -11.85 2.31
C LYS A 182 3.78 -12.62 2.02
N LYS A 183 2.72 -12.39 2.80
CA LYS A 183 1.40 -13.01 2.56
C LYS A 183 0.79 -12.58 1.22
N ILE A 184 0.94 -11.31 0.83
CA ILE A 184 0.48 -10.83 -0.47
C ILE A 184 1.22 -11.54 -1.60
N ILE A 185 2.55 -11.68 -1.50
CA ILE A 185 3.36 -12.42 -2.46
C ILE A 185 2.87 -13.88 -2.58
N GLU A 186 2.62 -14.55 -1.46
CA GLU A 186 2.07 -15.91 -1.46
C GLU A 186 0.69 -15.97 -2.14
N VAL A 187 -0.20 -15.00 -1.88
CA VAL A 187 -1.51 -14.93 -2.56
C VAL A 187 -1.35 -14.72 -4.06
N THR A 188 -0.48 -13.80 -4.48
CA THR A 188 -0.21 -13.52 -5.90
C THR A 188 0.36 -14.74 -6.61
N GLN A 189 1.33 -15.44 -6.02
CA GLN A 189 1.91 -16.67 -6.58
C GLN A 189 0.87 -17.79 -6.71
N ASN A 190 0.01 -17.97 -5.70
CA ASN A 190 -1.07 -18.96 -5.79
C ASN A 190 -2.09 -18.62 -6.88
N MET A 191 -2.38 -17.34 -7.07
CA MET A 191 -3.27 -16.86 -8.13
C MET A 191 -2.65 -17.10 -9.51
N GLU A 192 -1.36 -16.77 -9.68
CA GLU A 192 -0.59 -17.00 -10.89
C GLU A 192 -0.56 -18.48 -11.28
N GLN A 193 -0.25 -19.38 -10.33
CA GLN A 193 -0.24 -20.83 -10.58
C GLN A 193 -1.61 -21.37 -11.00
N GLN A 194 -2.70 -20.89 -10.39
CA GLN A 194 -4.06 -21.27 -10.79
C GLN A 194 -4.37 -20.79 -12.21
N LEU A 195 -4.07 -19.53 -12.54
CA LEU A 195 -4.29 -19.01 -13.90
C LEU A 195 -3.43 -19.75 -14.93
N LEU A 196 -2.18 -20.05 -14.62
CA LEU A 196 -1.28 -20.83 -15.48
C LEU A 196 -1.79 -22.25 -15.69
N ALA A 197 -2.27 -22.92 -14.64
CA ALA A 197 -2.87 -24.25 -14.75
C ALA A 197 -4.11 -24.23 -15.67
N LEU A 198 -4.97 -23.21 -15.53
CA LEU A 198 -6.13 -23.04 -16.40
C LEU A 198 -5.73 -22.79 -17.87
N LEU A 199 -4.71 -21.96 -18.10
CA LEU A 199 -4.18 -21.71 -19.45
C LEU A 199 -3.61 -22.99 -20.07
N LEU A 200 -2.85 -23.77 -19.29
CA LEU A 200 -2.28 -25.04 -19.74
C LEU A 200 -3.34 -26.09 -20.04
N GLU A 201 -4.36 -26.21 -19.20
CA GLU A 201 -5.45 -27.17 -19.41
C GLU A 201 -6.22 -26.86 -20.71
N ASN A 202 -6.38 -25.59 -21.03
CA ASN A 202 -7.12 -25.12 -22.20
C ASN A 202 -6.22 -24.77 -23.40
N ALA A 203 -4.90 -24.97 -23.30
CA ALA A 203 -3.97 -24.70 -24.39
C ALA A 203 -4.23 -25.63 -25.59
N PRO A 204 -4.08 -25.14 -26.84
CA PRO A 204 -4.17 -25.97 -28.04
C PRO A 204 -3.17 -27.13 -28.00
N ALA A 205 -3.51 -28.26 -28.64
CA ALA A 205 -2.64 -29.44 -28.66
C ALA A 205 -1.23 -29.17 -29.24
N SER A 206 -1.08 -28.15 -30.10
CA SER A 206 0.21 -27.69 -30.61
C SER A 206 1.11 -27.11 -29.51
N VAL A 207 0.55 -26.37 -28.55
CA VAL A 207 1.27 -25.75 -27.43
C VAL A 207 1.60 -26.80 -26.37
N LYS A 208 0.66 -27.69 -26.03
CA LYS A 208 0.92 -28.83 -25.12
C LYS A 208 2.09 -29.70 -25.61
N ALA A 209 2.18 -29.94 -26.91
CA ALA A 209 3.24 -30.74 -27.52
C ALA A 209 4.63 -30.06 -27.52
N GLU A 210 4.69 -28.72 -27.49
CA GLU A 210 5.94 -27.97 -27.32
C GLU A 210 6.41 -27.98 -25.85
N ILE A 211 5.47 -27.85 -24.90
CA ILE A 211 5.76 -27.90 -23.46
C ILE A 211 6.23 -29.31 -23.04
N ASP A 212 5.57 -30.37 -23.51
CA ASP A 212 5.97 -31.76 -23.24
C ASP A 212 7.36 -32.12 -23.83
N LYS A 213 7.79 -31.40 -24.88
CA LYS A 213 9.16 -31.55 -25.44
C LYS A 213 10.23 -30.81 -24.62
N GLY A 214 9.84 -29.82 -23.81
CA GLY A 214 10.75 -29.00 -23.01
C GLY A 214 10.83 -29.36 -21.51
N LEU A 215 9.73 -29.82 -20.90
CA LEU A 215 9.60 -29.96 -19.43
C LEU A 215 9.86 -31.38 -18.88
N LEU A 216 10.18 -32.37 -19.71
CA LEU A 216 10.33 -33.77 -19.27
C LEU A 216 11.67 -34.11 -18.58
N ASN A 217 12.45 -33.12 -18.13
CA ASN A 217 13.58 -33.36 -17.24
C ASN A 217 13.10 -33.25 -15.78
N GLY A 218 12.86 -34.41 -15.15
CA GLY A 218 12.34 -34.54 -13.78
C GLY A 218 13.17 -33.83 -12.69
N PRO A 219 12.73 -33.88 -11.41
CA PRO A 219 13.21 -33.00 -10.36
C PRO A 219 14.71 -33.19 -10.09
N VAL A 220 15.51 -32.16 -10.36
CA VAL A 220 16.98 -32.19 -10.17
C VAL A 220 17.35 -31.49 -8.87
N VAL A 221 17.92 -32.26 -7.93
CA VAL A 221 18.23 -31.86 -6.55
C VAL A 221 19.52 -31.01 -6.43
N LYS A 222 20.17 -30.59 -7.53
CA LYS A 222 21.38 -29.74 -7.48
C LYS A 222 21.47 -28.76 -8.64
N ALA A 223 21.61 -27.47 -8.30
CA ALA A 223 21.51 -26.31 -9.19
C ALA A 223 22.87 -25.73 -9.65
N GLU A 224 24.01 -26.27 -9.21
CA GLU A 224 25.30 -25.74 -9.67
C GLU A 224 25.70 -26.27 -11.06
N GLY A 225 25.64 -25.39 -12.07
CA GLY A 225 26.42 -25.52 -13.31
C GLY A 225 25.65 -25.84 -14.60
N ARG A 226 24.32 -25.78 -14.62
CA ARG A 226 23.53 -25.83 -15.87
C ARG A 226 22.68 -24.58 -16.00
N THR A 227 22.70 -23.96 -17.19
CA THR A 227 21.87 -22.79 -17.59
C THR A 227 20.41 -23.17 -17.88
N ASP A 228 19.96 -24.31 -17.36
CA ASP A 228 18.71 -24.96 -17.75
C ASP A 228 17.98 -25.46 -16.48
N VAL A 229 17.87 -24.55 -15.50
CA VAL A 229 17.25 -24.79 -14.19
C VAL A 229 16.08 -23.83 -14.04
N VAL A 230 14.90 -24.42 -13.90
CA VAL A 230 13.60 -23.76 -13.98
C VAL A 230 12.96 -23.70 -12.60
N THR A 231 12.99 -22.52 -11.98
CA THR A 231 12.07 -22.11 -10.91
C THR A 231 11.79 -20.60 -10.94
N SER A 232 12.13 -19.89 -12.04
CA SER A 232 12.06 -18.43 -12.10
C SER A 232 10.89 -17.91 -12.94
N GLN A 233 10.42 -16.72 -12.56
CA GLN A 233 9.39 -15.91 -13.22
C GLN A 233 9.60 -15.79 -14.73
N ASP A 234 10.86 -15.81 -15.18
CA ASP A 234 11.23 -15.69 -16.59
C ASP A 234 10.60 -16.80 -17.46
N GLN A 235 10.40 -18.00 -16.91
CA GLN A 235 9.75 -19.08 -17.66
C GLN A 235 8.23 -18.97 -17.72
N VAL A 236 7.62 -18.27 -16.75
CA VAL A 236 6.20 -17.93 -16.83
C VAL A 236 6.02 -16.88 -17.93
N ASP A 237 6.91 -15.90 -18.00
CA ASP A 237 6.88 -14.85 -19.03
C ASP A 237 7.14 -15.44 -20.44
N ASP A 238 8.13 -16.31 -20.60
CA ASP A 238 8.42 -17.02 -21.87
C ASP A 238 7.22 -17.89 -22.33
N LEU A 239 6.53 -18.53 -21.37
CA LEU A 239 5.33 -19.33 -21.66
C LEU A 239 4.16 -18.44 -22.12
N LEU A 240 3.95 -17.29 -21.48
CA LEU A 240 2.92 -16.33 -21.87
C LEU A 240 3.19 -15.77 -23.28
N GLU A 241 4.45 -15.45 -23.60
CA GLU A 241 4.85 -14.99 -24.93
C GLU A 241 4.58 -16.07 -26.01
N SER A 242 4.85 -17.35 -25.71
CA SER A 242 4.56 -18.48 -26.60
C SER A 242 3.06 -18.71 -26.87
N LEU A 243 2.21 -18.30 -25.93
CA LEU A 243 0.75 -18.35 -26.03
C LEU A 243 0.15 -17.12 -26.73
N GLY A 244 0.98 -16.12 -27.06
CA GLY A 244 0.58 -14.89 -27.73
C GLY A 244 0.00 -13.81 -26.80
N PHE A 245 0.37 -13.83 -25.51
CA PHE A 245 0.02 -12.82 -24.51
C PHE A 245 1.21 -11.90 -24.18
#